data_AF-A0A964ADE5-F1
#
_entry.id   AF-A0A964ADE5-F1
#
_cell.length_a   1.000
_cell.length_b   1.000
_cell.length_c   1.000
_cell.angle_alpha   90.00
_cell.angle_beta   90.00
_cell.angle_gamma   90.00
#
_symmetry.space_group_name_H-M   'P 1'
#
loop_
_entity.id
_entity.type
_entity.pdbx_description
1 polymer ?
#
loop_
_entity_poly.entity_id
_entity_poly.type
_entity_poly.pdbx_seq_one_letter_code
_entity_poly.pdbx_strand_id
1 'polypeptide(L)'
;MLGAPAVLLVTVEAPAEARLFVPANPAIEPFRVNGEPAPPVRTVEGGRATELHRFRVRPLRMGAKAIDPIEVVWRMPDGSSASVETQRLRVRIDGRLTNEDDPRLASAPPPVPVITTNWALIWTLSVLGAAALATLLTLIVLRVLRNRLRAAVPPPPPRPADEVALEKLAWLETADLPAIARYTRAVDVLREYLGGRFDVDALEATTRELLAALDAELTGVEHRQAVRAILEDADLVKFARLEPGDDEARALIPSVRTIVIGTWVAPEPTRPEPAVEAPVALAPASAAERVRAGLVDVGLALAIGALVVGACWAFGRVDQAWTGVLAMGLSLWLRDAFGPGSPGKALGGLRVVVRAPGQPSPRLGARLLRNALLLLPPIGLPVAALTLIYHPLRHRLGDVWARTEVVRGGRP
;
A
#
# COMPACT_ATOMS: atom_id res chain seq x y z
N MET A 1 10.84 47.17 31.79
CA MET A 1 10.47 47.50 33.19
C MET A 1 11.76 47.79 33.94
N LEU A 2 11.81 48.87 34.70
CA LEU A 2 13.03 49.34 35.35
C LEU A 2 12.98 49.07 36.86
N GLY A 3 14.11 48.70 37.46
CA GLY A 3 14.27 48.61 38.92
C GLY A 3 13.66 47.38 39.61
N ALA A 4 13.89 47.30 40.93
CA ALA A 4 13.29 46.29 41.79
C ALA A 4 11.76 46.51 41.92
N PRO A 5 10.95 45.44 42.00
CA PRO A 5 9.51 45.57 42.22
C PRO A 5 9.24 46.19 43.60
N ALA A 6 8.35 47.18 43.66
CA ALA A 6 7.83 47.73 44.91
C ALA A 6 6.46 47.12 45.21
N VAL A 7 6.07 47.10 46.49
CA VAL A 7 4.74 46.65 46.92
C VAL A 7 3.92 47.86 47.32
N LEU A 8 2.85 48.12 46.59
CA LEU A 8 1.84 49.12 46.92
C LEU A 8 0.74 48.45 47.74
N LEU A 9 0.50 48.96 48.94
CA LEU A 9 -0.56 48.52 49.83
C LEU A 9 -1.71 49.52 49.73
N VAL A 10 -2.89 49.05 49.35
CA VAL A 10 -4.10 49.85 49.27
C VAL A 10 -5.07 49.31 50.30
N THR A 11 -5.35 50.12 51.33
CA THR A 11 -6.32 49.81 52.37
C THR A 11 -7.61 50.56 52.07
N VAL A 12 -8.73 49.84 51.99
CA VAL A 12 -10.05 50.44 51.79
C VAL A 12 -10.92 50.09 52.99
N GLU A 13 -11.45 51.11 53.65
CA GLU A 13 -12.39 50.97 54.77
C GLU A 13 -13.81 51.29 54.28
N ALA A 14 -14.75 50.37 54.54
CA ALA A 14 -16.14 50.52 54.14
C ALA A 14 -17.08 49.89 55.18
N PRO A 15 -18.40 50.20 55.15
CA PRO A 15 -19.39 49.46 55.95
C PRO A 15 -19.32 47.96 55.66
N ALA A 16 -19.57 47.10 56.67
CA ALA A 16 -19.43 45.65 56.53
C ALA A 16 -20.33 45.04 55.42
N GLU A 17 -21.42 45.73 55.08
CA GLU A 17 -22.40 45.33 54.08
C GLU A 17 -22.05 45.80 52.65
N ALA A 18 -21.10 46.72 52.51
CA ALA A 18 -20.67 47.24 51.21
C ALA A 18 -19.83 46.19 50.46
N ARG A 19 -20.08 46.04 49.17
CA ARG A 19 -19.20 45.29 48.25
C ARG A 19 -18.26 46.25 47.54
N LEU A 20 -16.97 45.99 47.64
CA LEU A 20 -15.90 46.77 47.03
C LEU A 20 -15.45 46.13 45.71
N PHE A 21 -15.26 46.96 44.70
CA PHE A 21 -14.75 46.58 43.39
C PHE A 21 -13.46 47.36 43.14
N VAL A 22 -12.34 46.79 43.57
CA VAL A 22 -11.00 47.29 43.27
C VAL A 22 -10.52 46.65 41.96
N PRO A 23 -10.08 47.42 40.95
CA PRO A 23 -9.61 46.86 39.69
C PRO A 23 -8.38 45.97 39.91
N ALA A 24 -8.36 44.79 39.30
CA ALA A 24 -7.22 43.87 39.38
C ALA A 24 -5.94 44.42 38.72
N ASN A 25 -6.09 45.33 37.76
CA ASN A 25 -5.00 46.00 37.06
C ASN A 25 -5.31 47.50 36.91
N PRO A 26 -5.12 48.32 37.97
CA PRO A 26 -5.38 49.75 37.93
C PRO A 26 -4.42 50.49 37.00
N ALA A 27 -4.91 51.55 36.36
CA ALA A 27 -4.14 52.44 35.50
C ALA A 27 -3.29 53.44 36.33
N ILE A 28 -2.25 52.93 36.97
CA ILE A 28 -1.38 53.70 37.88
C ILE A 28 -0.17 54.32 37.16
N GLU A 29 -0.37 55.11 36.11
CA GLU A 29 0.75 55.73 35.39
C GLU A 29 1.65 56.58 36.31
N PRO A 30 2.98 56.60 36.08
CA PRO A 30 3.78 55.87 35.09
C PRO A 30 4.26 54.49 35.57
N PHE A 31 3.52 53.85 36.48
CA PHE A 31 3.78 52.50 36.99
C PHE A 31 2.87 51.48 36.30
N ARG A 32 3.25 50.21 36.39
CA ARG A 32 2.43 49.09 35.95
C ARG A 32 2.43 47.99 37.00
N VAL A 33 1.27 47.38 37.22
CA VAL A 33 1.16 46.17 38.04
C VAL A 33 1.82 45.00 37.32
N ASN A 34 2.63 44.24 38.06
CA ASN A 34 3.42 43.13 37.55
C ASN A 34 3.00 41.82 38.24
N GLY A 35 2.42 40.90 37.45
CA GLY A 35 1.88 39.62 37.93
C GLY A 35 0.41 39.71 38.34
N GLU A 36 -0.16 38.56 38.74
CA GLU A 36 -1.53 38.49 39.25
C GLU A 36 -1.60 39.07 40.67
N PRO A 37 -2.62 39.91 40.98
CA PRO A 37 -2.81 40.44 42.32
C PRO A 37 -3.14 39.31 43.30
N ALA A 38 -2.55 39.36 44.49
CA ALA A 38 -2.92 38.44 45.56
C ALA A 38 -4.38 38.70 45.99
N PRO A 39 -5.14 37.67 46.41
CA PRO A 39 -6.49 37.87 46.93
C PRO A 39 -6.46 38.85 48.12
N PRO A 40 -7.42 39.78 48.21
CA PRO A 40 -7.44 40.78 49.27
C PRO A 40 -7.70 40.14 50.63
N VAL A 41 -7.09 40.72 51.67
CA VAL A 41 -7.35 40.33 53.05
C VAL A 41 -8.45 41.23 53.59
N ARG A 42 -9.62 40.64 53.92
CA ARG A 42 -10.77 41.35 54.47
C ARG A 42 -10.92 41.06 55.96
N THR A 43 -10.94 42.10 56.78
CA THR A 43 -11.16 42.01 58.23
C THR A 43 -12.39 42.84 58.60
N VAL A 44 -13.30 42.29 59.39
CA VAL A 44 -14.52 42.97 59.83
C VAL A 44 -14.49 43.16 61.33
N GLU A 45 -14.57 44.41 61.78
CA GLU A 45 -14.53 44.77 63.20
C GLU A 45 -15.51 45.92 63.45
N GLY A 46 -16.37 45.79 64.47
CA GLY A 46 -17.31 46.86 64.86
C GLY A 46 -18.24 47.37 63.75
N GLY A 47 -18.71 46.52 62.84
CA GLY A 47 -19.61 46.90 61.74
C GLY A 47 -18.93 47.56 60.53
N ARG A 48 -17.60 47.69 60.54
CA ARG A 48 -16.78 48.13 59.39
C ARG A 48 -15.95 46.97 58.84
N ALA A 49 -15.82 46.93 57.52
CA ALA A 49 -14.91 46.03 56.81
C ALA A 49 -13.70 46.82 56.30
N THR A 50 -12.51 46.28 56.54
CA THR A 50 -11.24 46.77 55.98
C THR A 50 -10.72 45.74 54.99
N GLU A 51 -10.49 46.15 53.74
CA GLU A 51 -9.88 45.32 52.70
C GLU A 51 -8.47 45.81 52.35
N LEU A 52 -7.48 44.92 52.49
CA LEU A 52 -6.10 45.17 52.12
C LEU A 52 -5.77 44.53 50.76
N HIS A 53 -5.48 45.37 49.77
CA HIS A 53 -5.07 44.97 48.43
C HIS A 53 -3.56 45.19 48.25
N ARG A 54 -2.87 44.16 47.73
CA ARG A 54 -1.40 44.18 47.55
C ARG A 54 -1.05 44.14 46.07
N PHE A 55 -0.53 45.26 45.54
CA PHE A 55 -0.09 45.35 44.15
C PHE A 55 1.43 45.37 44.06
N ARG A 56 2.01 44.45 43.28
CA ARG A 56 3.43 44.54 42.92
C ARG A 56 3.55 45.50 41.74
N VAL A 57 4.18 46.65 41.94
CA VAL A 57 4.27 47.71 40.94
C VAL A 57 5.70 47.90 40.47
N ARG A 58 5.87 48.23 39.19
CA ARG A 58 7.16 48.57 38.60
C ARG A 58 7.06 49.86 37.79
N PRO A 59 8.08 50.74 37.86
CA PRO A 59 8.10 51.93 37.04
C PRO A 59 8.38 51.60 35.57
N LEU A 60 7.68 52.31 34.68
CA LEU A 60 7.88 52.22 33.24
C LEU A 60 9.01 53.13 32.75
N ARG A 61 9.26 54.26 33.43
CA ARG A 61 10.27 55.26 33.08
C ARG A 61 10.98 55.83 34.33
N MET A 62 12.24 56.25 34.17
CA MET A 62 12.98 56.97 35.19
C MET A 62 12.41 58.39 35.40
N GLY A 63 12.55 58.94 36.60
CA GLY A 63 12.03 60.28 36.93
C GLY A 63 10.51 60.34 37.15
N ALA A 64 9.84 59.19 37.32
CA ALA A 64 8.48 59.13 37.84
C ALA A 64 8.41 59.84 39.20
N LYS A 65 7.39 60.70 39.37
CA LYS A 65 7.22 61.58 40.56
C LYS A 65 6.00 61.26 41.41
N ALA A 66 5.01 60.57 40.85
CA ALA A 66 3.77 60.22 41.55
C ALA A 66 3.17 58.95 40.98
N ILE A 67 2.39 58.25 41.80
CA ILE A 67 1.48 57.18 41.44
C ILE A 67 0.08 57.81 41.36
N ASP A 68 -0.58 57.65 40.23
CA ASP A 68 -1.94 58.16 40.07
C ASP A 68 -2.95 57.45 40.98
N PRO A 69 -4.01 58.17 41.41
CA PRO A 69 -5.10 57.59 42.18
C PRO A 69 -5.70 56.34 41.54
N ILE A 70 -6.12 55.40 42.37
CA ILE A 70 -6.85 54.21 41.96
C ILE A 70 -8.32 54.46 42.25
N GLU A 71 -9.17 54.32 41.23
CA GLU A 71 -10.61 54.38 41.41
C GLU A 71 -11.12 53.07 42.03
N VAL A 72 -11.84 53.19 43.15
CA VAL A 72 -12.48 52.09 43.85
C VAL A 72 -13.98 52.32 43.82
N VAL A 73 -14.72 51.41 43.19
CA VAL A 73 -16.18 51.46 43.13
C VAL A 73 -16.76 50.65 44.27
N TRP A 74 -17.75 51.18 44.98
CA TRP A 74 -18.48 50.44 46.00
C TRP A 74 -19.95 50.34 45.64
N ARG A 75 -20.60 49.27 46.11
CA ARG A 75 -22.05 49.06 45.98
C ARG A 75 -22.63 48.54 47.29
N MET A 76 -23.67 49.21 47.77
CA MET A 76 -24.43 48.77 48.95
C MET A 76 -25.55 47.80 48.56
N PRO A 77 -26.09 47.02 49.52
CA PRO A 77 -27.18 46.08 49.26
C PRO A 77 -28.48 46.73 48.75
N ASP A 78 -28.68 48.02 49.05
CA ASP A 78 -29.80 48.85 48.60
C ASP A 78 -29.70 49.28 47.12
N GLY A 79 -28.61 48.93 46.44
CA GLY A 79 -28.36 49.26 45.04
C GLY A 79 -27.64 50.58 44.81
N SER A 80 -27.36 51.38 45.85
CA SER A 80 -26.57 52.59 45.73
C SER A 80 -25.10 52.27 45.41
N SER A 81 -24.49 53.04 44.50
CA SER A 81 -23.09 52.90 44.14
C SER A 81 -22.43 54.24 43.91
N ALA A 82 -21.19 54.38 44.35
CA ALA A 82 -20.33 55.52 44.06
C ALA A 82 -18.88 55.04 43.90
N SER A 83 -18.04 55.91 43.36
CA SER A 83 -16.60 55.69 43.29
C SER A 83 -15.84 56.64 44.20
N VAL A 84 -14.72 56.14 44.73
CA VAL A 84 -13.78 56.90 45.55
C VAL A 84 -12.39 56.67 44.97
N GLU A 85 -11.64 57.75 44.83
CA GLU A 85 -10.25 57.69 44.38
C GLU A 85 -9.29 57.61 45.57
N THR A 86 -8.26 56.78 45.47
CA THR A 86 -7.20 56.73 46.48
C THR A 86 -6.32 57.98 46.46
N GLN A 87 -5.53 58.19 47.51
CA GLN A 87 -4.63 59.33 47.55
C GLN A 87 -3.49 59.19 46.51
N ARG A 88 -3.22 60.27 45.77
CA ARG A 88 -2.03 60.36 44.90
C ARG A 88 -0.75 60.30 45.75
N LEU A 89 0.04 59.24 45.57
CA LEU A 89 1.29 59.05 46.30
C LEU A 89 2.47 59.63 45.52
N ARG A 90 3.15 60.64 46.08
CA ARG A 90 4.38 61.19 45.47
C ARG A 90 5.56 60.27 45.77
N VAL A 91 6.15 59.69 44.74
CA VAL A 91 7.30 58.80 44.82
C VAL A 91 8.36 59.31 43.87
N ARG A 92 9.58 59.54 44.35
CA ARG A 92 10.72 59.92 43.53
C ARG A 92 11.55 58.68 43.23
N ILE A 93 11.71 58.36 41.95
CA ILE A 93 12.58 57.26 41.52
C ILE A 93 13.91 57.84 41.07
N ASP A 94 14.89 57.76 41.95
CA ASP A 94 16.26 58.12 41.63
C ASP A 94 16.95 56.95 40.93
N GLY A 95 17.64 57.26 39.83
CA GLY A 95 18.49 56.28 39.15
C GLY A 95 19.72 56.00 40.00
N ARG A 96 20.14 54.74 40.09
CA ARG A 96 21.38 54.38 40.80
C ARG A 96 22.66 54.89 40.11
N LEU A 97 22.52 55.45 38.91
CA LEU A 97 23.60 55.94 38.05
C LEU A 97 23.96 57.41 38.27
N THR A 98 23.23 58.13 39.13
CA THR A 98 23.40 59.59 39.22
C THR A 98 24.68 60.05 39.95
N ASN A 99 25.49 59.14 40.52
CA ASN A 99 26.73 59.45 41.26
C ASN A 99 27.91 58.51 40.93
N GLU A 100 27.98 57.91 39.73
CA GLU A 100 29.13 57.09 39.31
C GLU A 100 29.71 57.63 38.00
N ASP A 101 30.97 58.10 38.05
CA ASP A 101 31.68 58.73 36.92
C ASP A 101 31.91 57.79 35.73
N ASP A 102 31.77 56.47 35.93
CA ASP A 102 31.94 55.45 34.89
C ASP A 102 31.03 54.22 35.12
N PRO A 103 29.76 54.26 34.65
CA PRO A 103 28.78 53.22 34.94
C PRO A 103 29.07 51.93 34.18
N ARG A 104 29.49 50.89 34.90
CA ARG A 104 29.71 49.56 34.33
C ARG A 104 28.39 48.82 34.14
N LEU A 105 28.17 48.31 32.93
CA LEU A 105 27.05 47.41 32.63
C LEU A 105 27.11 46.20 33.58
N ALA A 106 25.99 45.89 34.22
CA ALA A 106 25.87 44.65 34.99
C ALA A 106 26.14 43.46 34.08
N SER A 107 26.78 42.42 34.61
CA SER A 107 27.03 41.17 33.88
C SER A 107 25.72 40.63 33.32
N ALA A 108 25.72 40.25 32.04
CA ALA A 108 24.56 39.65 31.41
C ALA A 108 24.05 38.48 32.27
N PRO A 109 22.72 38.34 32.44
CA PRO A 109 22.17 37.20 33.15
C PRO A 109 22.63 35.89 32.46
N PRO A 110 22.83 34.80 33.23
CA PRO A 110 23.24 33.53 32.66
C PRO A 110 22.22 33.07 31.60
N PRO A 111 22.68 32.45 30.50
CA PRO A 111 21.79 32.00 29.43
C PRO A 111 20.75 31.03 29.99
N VAL A 112 19.47 31.39 29.83
CA VAL A 112 18.35 30.54 30.22
C VAL A 112 18.15 29.50 29.13
N PRO A 113 18.14 28.18 29.45
CA PRO A 113 17.88 27.16 28.45
C PRO A 113 16.45 27.32 27.90
N VAL A 114 16.34 27.61 26.60
CA VAL A 114 15.07 27.63 25.89
C VAL A 114 14.87 26.26 25.27
N ILE A 115 13.83 25.54 25.72
CA ILE A 115 13.45 24.26 25.13
C ILE A 115 12.81 24.56 23.76
N THR A 116 13.51 24.20 22.68
CA THR A 116 13.00 24.34 21.31
C THR A 116 12.66 22.98 20.72
N THR A 117 11.55 22.87 20.01
CA THR A 117 11.19 21.65 19.29
C THR A 117 12.15 21.41 18.13
N ASN A 118 12.81 20.24 18.11
CA ASN A 118 13.70 19.85 17.03
C ASN A 118 12.91 19.35 15.82
N TRP A 119 12.48 20.28 14.97
CA TRP A 119 11.74 19.99 13.74
C TRP A 119 12.52 19.07 12.79
N ALA A 120 13.84 19.20 12.70
CA ALA A 120 14.67 18.34 11.86
C ALA A 120 14.56 16.87 12.31
N LEU A 121 14.63 16.60 13.61
CA LEU A 121 14.45 15.26 14.16
C LEU A 121 13.05 14.69 13.84
N ILE A 122 11.99 15.49 14.01
CA ILE A 122 10.63 15.05 13.71
C ILE A 122 10.49 14.67 12.24
N TRP A 123 10.94 15.54 11.32
CA TRP A 123 10.89 15.26 9.89
C TRP A 123 11.71 14.04 9.47
N THR A 124 12.93 13.89 10.01
CA THR A 124 13.76 12.71 9.71
C THR A 124 13.08 11.41 10.15
N LEU A 125 12.51 11.37 11.35
CA LEU A 125 11.79 10.19 11.85
C LEU A 125 10.51 9.91 11.06
N SER A 126 9.77 10.95 10.66
CA SER A 126 8.56 10.79 9.83
C SER A 126 8.89 10.20 8.46
N VAL A 127 9.95 10.69 7.80
CA VAL A 127 10.40 10.16 6.49
C VAL A 127 10.87 8.71 6.64
N LEU A 128 11.64 8.41 7.68
CA LEU A 128 12.12 7.05 7.94
C LEU A 128 10.96 6.09 8.20
N GLY A 129 9.97 6.52 8.99
CA GLY A 129 8.75 5.76 9.28
C GLY A 129 7.91 5.48 8.03
N ALA A 130 7.74 6.49 7.16
CA ALA A 130 7.03 6.32 5.90
C ALA A 130 7.75 5.34 4.95
N ALA A 131 9.08 5.42 4.85
CA ALA A 131 9.88 4.52 4.05
C ALA A 131 9.82 3.06 4.57
N ALA A 132 9.89 2.88 5.89
CA ALA A 132 9.75 1.57 6.52
C ALA A 132 8.36 0.96 6.25
N LEU A 133 7.29 1.76 6.38
CA LEU A 133 5.93 1.31 6.11
C LEU A 133 5.72 0.93 4.64
N ALA A 134 6.24 1.73 3.71
CA ALA A 134 6.17 1.44 2.28
C ALA A 134 6.91 0.13 1.93
N THR A 135 8.07 -0.08 2.55
CA THR A 135 8.87 -1.32 2.40
C THR A 135 8.09 -2.53 2.92
N LEU A 136 7.51 -2.43 4.12
CA LEU A 136 6.71 -3.49 4.72
C LEU A 136 5.50 -3.86 3.85
N LEU A 137 4.73 -2.87 3.39
CA LEU A 137 3.59 -3.09 2.49
C LEU A 137 4.01 -3.76 1.20
N THR A 138 5.13 -3.33 0.61
CA THR A 138 5.69 -3.95 -0.61
C THR A 138 6.04 -5.42 -0.37
N LEU A 139 6.69 -5.74 0.74
CA LEU A 139 7.04 -7.13 1.11
C LEU A 139 5.79 -8.00 1.32
N ILE A 140 4.76 -7.47 1.97
CA ILE A 140 3.48 -8.17 2.18
C ILE A 140 2.82 -8.47 0.83
N VAL A 141 2.71 -7.47 -0.05
CA VAL A 141 2.14 -7.64 -1.39
C VAL A 141 2.91 -8.69 -2.19
N LEU A 142 4.26 -8.62 -2.20
CA LEU A 142 5.09 -9.60 -2.89
C LEU A 142 4.92 -11.02 -2.34
N ARG A 143 4.79 -11.17 -1.02
CA ARG A 143 4.56 -12.47 -0.37
C ARG A 143 3.20 -13.06 -0.75
N VAL A 144 2.15 -12.25 -0.72
CA VAL A 144 0.79 -12.66 -1.14
C VAL A 144 0.79 -13.03 -2.62
N LEU A 145 1.44 -12.23 -3.47
CA LEU A 145 1.53 -12.48 -4.90
C LEU A 145 2.26 -13.78 -5.22
N ARG A 146 3.39 -14.05 -4.53
CA ARG A 146 4.14 -15.30 -4.69
C ARG A 146 3.29 -16.53 -4.35
N ASN A 147 2.51 -16.45 -3.27
CA ASN A 147 1.66 -17.56 -2.86
C ASN A 147 0.50 -17.79 -3.83
N ARG A 148 -0.11 -16.73 -4.36
CA ARG A 148 -1.19 -16.84 -5.35
C ARG A 148 -0.72 -17.34 -6.72
N LEU A 149 0.48 -16.95 -7.15
CA LEU A 149 1.05 -17.41 -8.41
C LEU A 149 1.44 -18.90 -8.37
N ARG A 150 1.87 -19.41 -7.21
CA ARG A 150 2.14 -20.85 -7.02
C ARG A 150 0.88 -21.70 -7.05
N ALA A 151 -0.25 -21.14 -6.62
CA ALA A 151 -1.55 -21.82 -6.63
C ALA A 151 -2.22 -21.85 -8.02
N ALA A 152 -1.67 -21.15 -9.02
CA ALA A 152 -2.27 -20.97 -10.34
C ALA A 152 -1.49 -21.67 -11.47
N VAL A 153 -0.64 -22.66 -11.15
CA VAL A 153 -0.08 -23.53 -12.18
C VAL A 153 -1.21 -24.48 -12.60
N PRO A 154 -1.76 -24.37 -13.83
CA PRO A 154 -2.74 -25.33 -14.29
C PRO A 154 -2.12 -26.73 -14.24
N PRO A 155 -2.89 -27.77 -13.86
CA PRO A 155 -2.39 -29.13 -13.93
C PRO A 155 -1.85 -29.41 -15.34
N PRO A 156 -0.78 -30.22 -15.47
CA PRO A 156 -0.27 -30.61 -16.78
C PRO A 156 -1.43 -31.16 -17.63
N PRO A 157 -1.40 -30.96 -18.96
CA PRO A 157 -2.44 -31.50 -19.83
C PRO A 157 -2.61 -32.99 -19.56
N PRO A 158 -3.85 -33.51 -19.54
CA PRO A 158 -4.09 -34.92 -19.29
C PRO A 158 -3.27 -35.76 -20.27
N ARG A 159 -2.56 -36.77 -19.75
CA ARG A 159 -1.81 -37.70 -20.59
C ARG A 159 -2.77 -38.34 -21.59
N PRO A 160 -2.34 -38.56 -22.84
CA PRO A 160 -3.23 -39.14 -23.84
C PRO A 160 -3.60 -40.58 -23.41
N ALA A 161 -4.85 -40.96 -23.68
CA ALA A 161 -5.46 -42.16 -23.11
C ALA A 161 -4.78 -43.47 -23.57
N ASP A 162 -4.19 -43.46 -24.76
CA ASP A 162 -3.40 -44.55 -25.35
C ASP A 162 -2.12 -44.82 -24.56
N GLU A 163 -1.35 -43.78 -24.20
CA GLU A 163 -0.12 -43.92 -23.41
C GLU A 163 -0.42 -44.56 -22.05
N VAL A 164 -1.49 -44.11 -21.40
CA VAL A 164 -1.92 -44.64 -20.10
C VAL A 164 -2.36 -46.10 -20.23
N ALA A 165 -3.11 -46.43 -21.28
CA ALA A 165 -3.56 -47.80 -21.53
C ALA A 165 -2.39 -48.75 -21.83
N LEU A 166 -1.44 -48.36 -22.69
CA LEU A 166 -0.27 -49.16 -23.03
C LEU A 166 0.64 -49.39 -21.81
N GLU A 167 0.82 -48.39 -20.96
CA GLU A 167 1.57 -48.50 -19.71
C GLU A 167 0.90 -49.52 -18.75
N LYS A 168 -0.43 -49.44 -18.58
CA LYS A 168 -1.20 -50.38 -17.76
C LYS A 168 -1.15 -51.81 -18.32
N LEU A 169 -1.24 -51.99 -19.64
CA LEU A 169 -1.12 -53.30 -20.27
C LEU A 169 0.28 -53.90 -20.11
N ALA A 170 1.35 -53.11 -20.27
CA ALA A 170 2.72 -53.57 -20.06
C ALA A 170 2.97 -54.00 -18.61
N TRP A 171 2.38 -53.28 -17.64
CA TRP A 171 2.40 -53.70 -16.25
C TRP A 171 1.64 -55.03 -16.04
N LEU A 172 0.46 -55.20 -16.65
CA LEU A 172 -0.33 -56.44 -16.55
C LEU A 172 0.37 -57.68 -17.13
N GLU A 173 1.25 -57.53 -18.11
CA GLU A 173 2.03 -58.64 -18.68
C GLU A 173 3.07 -59.20 -17.69
N THR A 174 3.63 -58.34 -16.85
CA THR A 174 4.72 -58.69 -15.93
C THR A 174 4.24 -58.91 -14.49
N ALA A 175 3.03 -58.46 -14.16
CA ALA A 175 2.46 -58.57 -12.84
C ALA A 175 2.09 -60.03 -12.49
N ASP A 176 2.52 -60.47 -11.31
CA ASP A 176 2.09 -61.73 -10.72
C ASP A 176 0.70 -61.56 -10.10
N LEU A 177 -0.32 -61.85 -10.90
CA LEU A 177 -1.73 -61.71 -10.55
C LEU A 177 -2.49 -63.01 -10.84
N PRO A 178 -3.52 -63.34 -10.03
CA PRO A 178 -4.47 -64.40 -10.37
C PRO A 178 -5.12 -64.15 -11.74
N ALA A 179 -5.44 -65.22 -12.48
CA ALA A 179 -6.03 -65.15 -13.82
C ALA A 179 -7.29 -64.25 -13.88
N ILE A 180 -8.21 -64.43 -12.94
CA ILE A 180 -9.42 -63.61 -12.80
C ILE A 180 -9.09 -62.11 -12.63
N ALA A 181 -8.10 -61.77 -11.80
CA ALA A 181 -7.73 -60.38 -11.54
C ALA A 181 -7.01 -59.74 -12.73
N ARG A 182 -6.17 -60.51 -13.44
CA ARG A 182 -5.51 -60.06 -14.68
C ARG A 182 -6.56 -59.80 -15.77
N TYR A 183 -7.51 -60.72 -15.95
CA TYR A 183 -8.58 -60.61 -16.93
C TYR A 183 -9.45 -59.36 -16.66
N THR A 184 -9.98 -59.21 -15.44
CA THR A 184 -10.83 -58.05 -15.10
C THR A 184 -10.09 -56.73 -15.29
N ARG A 185 -8.82 -56.64 -14.87
CA ARG A 185 -8.03 -55.41 -15.07
C ARG A 185 -7.74 -55.11 -16.54
N ALA A 186 -7.52 -56.12 -17.37
CA ALA A 186 -7.33 -55.91 -18.81
C ALA A 186 -8.60 -55.35 -19.48
N VAL A 187 -9.77 -55.82 -19.05
CA VAL A 187 -11.06 -55.26 -19.47
C VAL A 187 -11.24 -53.83 -18.97
N ASP A 188 -10.92 -53.54 -17.71
CA ASP A 188 -11.02 -52.18 -17.16
C ASP A 188 -10.13 -51.19 -17.92
N VAL A 189 -8.91 -51.60 -18.31
CA VAL A 189 -8.00 -50.80 -19.14
C VAL A 189 -8.62 -50.51 -20.51
N LEU A 190 -9.26 -51.51 -21.14
CA LEU A 190 -9.97 -51.29 -22.40
C LEU A 190 -11.12 -50.28 -22.23
N ARG A 191 -11.92 -50.39 -21.17
CA ARG A 191 -13.03 -49.46 -20.89
C ARG A 191 -12.52 -48.04 -20.64
N GLU A 192 -11.50 -47.89 -19.81
CA GLU A 192 -10.88 -46.59 -19.53
C GLU A 192 -10.29 -45.94 -20.78
N TYR A 193 -9.63 -46.72 -21.64
CA TYR A 193 -9.13 -46.24 -22.93
C TYR A 193 -10.25 -45.74 -23.83
N LEU A 194 -11.31 -46.55 -24.02
CA LEU A 194 -12.45 -46.19 -24.85
C LEU A 194 -13.15 -44.93 -24.32
N GLY A 195 -13.30 -44.82 -23.00
CA GLY A 195 -13.91 -43.66 -22.37
C GLY A 195 -13.08 -42.38 -22.54
N GLY A 196 -11.77 -42.46 -22.31
CA GLY A 196 -10.86 -41.32 -22.50
C GLY A 196 -10.68 -40.91 -23.97
N ARG A 197 -10.85 -41.84 -24.91
CA ARG A 197 -10.66 -41.60 -26.35
C ARG A 197 -11.90 -41.03 -27.04
N PHE A 198 -13.07 -41.51 -26.65
CA PHE A 198 -14.36 -41.19 -27.29
C PHE A 198 -15.26 -40.31 -26.41
N ASP A 199 -14.72 -39.79 -25.30
CA ASP A 199 -15.41 -38.92 -24.34
C ASP A 199 -16.72 -39.53 -23.80
N VAL A 200 -16.65 -40.81 -23.43
CA VAL A 200 -17.76 -41.59 -22.87
C VAL A 200 -17.39 -42.04 -21.46
N ASP A 201 -18.34 -42.02 -20.52
CA ASP A 201 -18.13 -42.56 -19.17
C ASP A 201 -18.20 -44.11 -19.17
N ALA A 202 -17.18 -44.74 -19.77
CA ALA A 202 -17.17 -46.17 -20.08
C ALA A 202 -17.07 -47.09 -18.84
N LEU A 203 -16.57 -46.58 -17.71
CA LEU A 203 -16.49 -47.35 -16.46
C LEU A 203 -17.86 -47.45 -15.78
N GLU A 204 -18.69 -46.41 -15.87
CA GLU A 204 -20.04 -46.37 -15.30
C GLU A 204 -21.13 -46.88 -16.28
N ALA A 205 -20.87 -46.84 -17.60
CA ALA A 205 -21.80 -47.33 -18.60
C ALA A 205 -21.97 -48.86 -18.55
N THR A 206 -23.15 -49.37 -18.88
CA THR A 206 -23.32 -50.81 -19.14
C THR A 206 -22.67 -51.21 -20.48
N THR A 207 -22.33 -52.49 -20.67
CA THR A 207 -21.74 -52.98 -21.92
C THR A 207 -22.59 -52.63 -23.15
N ARG A 208 -23.92 -52.69 -23.04
CA ARG A 208 -24.86 -52.31 -24.10
C ARG A 208 -24.82 -50.82 -24.42
N GLU A 209 -24.80 -49.97 -23.39
CA GLU A 209 -24.71 -48.51 -23.55
C GLU A 209 -23.37 -48.10 -24.15
N LEU A 210 -22.26 -48.70 -23.68
CA LEU A 210 -20.93 -48.44 -24.21
C LEU A 210 -20.84 -48.83 -25.70
N LEU A 211 -21.32 -50.01 -26.07
CA LEU A 211 -21.32 -50.44 -27.47
C LEU A 211 -22.21 -49.56 -28.36
N ALA A 212 -23.35 -49.07 -27.85
CA ALA A 212 -24.21 -48.15 -28.58
C ALA A 212 -23.58 -46.77 -28.78
N ALA A 213 -22.89 -46.24 -27.76
CA ALA A 213 -22.17 -44.97 -27.85
C ALA A 213 -21.00 -45.03 -28.86
N LEU A 214 -20.33 -46.18 -28.94
CA LEU A 214 -19.18 -46.39 -29.81
C LEU A 214 -19.54 -46.78 -31.25
N ASP A 215 -20.81 -47.08 -31.55
CA ASP A 215 -21.23 -47.61 -32.85
C ASP A 215 -20.98 -46.62 -34.00
N ALA A 216 -21.12 -45.32 -33.71
CA ALA A 216 -20.87 -44.23 -34.66
C ALA A 216 -19.37 -43.85 -34.78
N GLU A 217 -18.55 -44.11 -33.76
CA GLU A 217 -17.18 -43.60 -33.67
C GLU A 217 -16.09 -44.63 -34.03
N LEU A 218 -16.35 -45.93 -33.81
CA LEU A 218 -15.46 -47.01 -34.25
C LEU A 218 -15.54 -47.18 -35.77
N THR A 219 -14.59 -46.61 -36.51
CA THR A 219 -14.57 -46.58 -37.99
C THR A 219 -14.00 -47.85 -38.66
N GLY A 220 -13.77 -48.94 -37.93
CA GLY A 220 -13.33 -50.23 -38.47
C GLY A 220 -14.22 -51.39 -38.03
N VAL A 221 -14.75 -52.17 -38.98
CA VAL A 221 -15.63 -53.32 -38.71
C VAL A 221 -14.94 -54.37 -37.83
N GLU A 222 -13.65 -54.61 -38.04
CA GLU A 222 -12.84 -55.58 -37.28
C GLU A 222 -12.68 -55.16 -35.81
N HIS A 223 -12.30 -53.90 -35.55
CA HIS A 223 -12.16 -53.38 -34.19
C HIS A 223 -13.48 -53.36 -33.43
N ARG A 224 -14.59 -53.05 -34.10
CA ARG A 224 -15.92 -53.06 -33.50
C ARG A 224 -16.34 -54.47 -33.05
N GLN A 225 -16.09 -55.47 -33.89
CA GLN A 225 -16.37 -56.87 -33.54
C GLN A 225 -15.46 -57.36 -32.40
N ALA A 226 -14.19 -57.00 -32.41
CA ALA A 226 -13.24 -57.36 -31.35
C ALA A 226 -13.62 -56.73 -29.99
N VAL A 227 -13.94 -55.43 -29.96
CA VAL A 227 -14.40 -54.75 -28.75
C VAL A 227 -15.70 -55.37 -28.22
N ARG A 228 -16.66 -55.67 -29.11
CA ARG A 228 -17.90 -56.34 -28.73
C ARG A 228 -17.65 -57.70 -28.09
N ALA A 229 -16.87 -58.56 -28.74
CA ALA A 229 -16.56 -59.89 -28.23
C ALA A 229 -15.93 -59.82 -26.82
N ILE A 230 -14.93 -58.97 -26.63
CA ILE A 230 -14.24 -58.82 -25.34
C ILE A 230 -15.19 -58.33 -24.24
N LEU A 231 -16.05 -57.34 -24.52
CA LEU A 231 -16.96 -56.81 -23.50
C LEU A 231 -18.10 -57.78 -23.17
N GLU A 232 -18.61 -58.53 -24.15
CA GLU A 232 -19.62 -59.57 -23.93
C GLU A 232 -19.04 -60.77 -23.14
N ASP A 233 -17.81 -61.19 -23.45
CA ASP A 233 -17.11 -62.24 -22.69
C ASP A 233 -16.83 -61.78 -21.25
N ALA A 234 -16.48 -60.52 -21.05
CA ALA A 234 -16.29 -59.96 -19.72
C ALA A 234 -17.57 -59.96 -18.87
N ASP A 235 -18.73 -59.77 -19.49
CA ASP A 235 -20.03 -59.88 -18.81
C ASP A 235 -20.27 -61.34 -18.35
N LEU A 236 -19.85 -62.36 -19.11
CA LEU A 236 -19.92 -63.76 -18.67
C LEU A 236 -19.05 -64.02 -17.44
N VAL A 237 -17.84 -63.46 -17.39
CA VAL A 237 -16.96 -63.56 -16.21
C VAL A 237 -17.59 -62.85 -14.99
N LYS A 238 -18.12 -61.64 -15.18
CA LYS A 238 -18.67 -60.81 -14.09
C LYS A 238 -20.01 -61.33 -13.54
N PHE A 239 -20.88 -61.86 -14.40
CA PHE A 239 -22.25 -62.24 -14.03
C PHE A 239 -22.50 -63.76 -14.00
N ALA A 240 -21.83 -64.55 -14.85
CA ALA A 240 -22.02 -66.00 -14.91
C ALA A 240 -21.00 -66.79 -14.06
N ARG A 241 -20.12 -66.10 -13.32
CA ARG A 241 -19.02 -66.68 -12.51
C ARG A 241 -18.12 -67.63 -13.32
N LEU A 242 -17.92 -67.31 -14.60
CA LEU A 242 -16.95 -68.00 -15.43
C LEU A 242 -15.54 -67.63 -14.95
N GLU A 243 -14.73 -68.63 -14.61
CA GLU A 243 -13.32 -68.40 -14.28
C GLU A 243 -12.47 -68.52 -15.55
N PRO A 244 -11.83 -67.43 -16.00
CA PRO A 244 -10.98 -67.48 -17.19
C PRO A 244 -9.71 -68.27 -16.89
N GLY A 245 -9.26 -69.04 -17.89
CA GLY A 245 -7.97 -69.73 -17.81
C GLY A 245 -6.80 -68.74 -17.74
N ASP A 246 -5.66 -69.17 -17.20
CA ASP A 246 -4.47 -68.30 -17.13
C ASP A 246 -3.97 -67.90 -18.53
N ASP A 247 -4.05 -68.83 -19.49
CA ASP A 247 -3.72 -68.57 -20.90
C ASP A 247 -4.68 -67.57 -21.55
N GLU A 248 -5.97 -67.65 -21.23
CA GLU A 248 -7.01 -66.75 -21.74
C GLU A 248 -6.81 -65.33 -21.20
N ALA A 249 -6.55 -65.20 -19.89
CA ALA A 249 -6.24 -63.93 -19.26
C ALA A 249 -4.97 -63.28 -19.81
N ARG A 250 -3.94 -64.09 -20.18
CA ARG A 250 -2.72 -63.60 -20.83
C ARG A 250 -2.96 -63.22 -22.29
N ALA A 251 -3.78 -63.97 -23.03
CA ALA A 251 -4.11 -63.72 -24.43
C ALA A 251 -5.01 -62.48 -24.63
N LEU A 252 -5.76 -62.09 -23.60
CA LEU A 252 -6.56 -60.87 -23.63
C LEU A 252 -5.70 -59.60 -23.74
N ILE A 253 -4.54 -59.56 -23.08
CA ILE A 253 -3.66 -58.38 -23.06
C ILE A 253 -3.19 -57.95 -24.46
N PRO A 254 -2.60 -58.82 -25.30
CA PRO A 254 -2.21 -58.45 -26.66
C PRO A 254 -3.42 -58.12 -27.55
N SER A 255 -4.59 -58.71 -27.28
CA SER A 255 -5.84 -58.38 -27.98
C SER A 255 -6.29 -56.95 -27.69
N VAL A 256 -6.32 -56.54 -26.42
CA VAL A 256 -6.61 -55.16 -26.00
C VAL A 256 -5.56 -54.19 -26.53
N ARG A 257 -4.27 -54.56 -26.49
CA ARG A 257 -3.17 -53.76 -27.05
C ARG A 257 -3.38 -53.49 -28.54
N THR A 258 -3.80 -54.50 -29.31
CA THR A 258 -4.07 -54.35 -30.75
C THR A 258 -5.20 -53.36 -31.00
N ILE A 259 -6.25 -53.38 -30.18
CA ILE A 259 -7.35 -52.41 -30.26
C ILE A 259 -6.86 -51.00 -29.96
N VAL A 260 -6.07 -50.80 -28.90
CA VAL A 260 -5.51 -49.49 -28.53
C VAL A 260 -4.66 -48.94 -29.67
N ILE A 261 -3.74 -49.73 -30.22
CA ILE A 261 -2.85 -49.31 -31.32
C ILE A 261 -3.63 -49.06 -32.61
N GLY A 262 -4.60 -49.93 -32.94
CA GLY A 262 -5.35 -49.85 -34.20
C GLY A 262 -6.41 -48.76 -34.25
N THR A 263 -6.91 -48.32 -33.09
CA THR A 263 -7.85 -47.17 -32.97
C THR A 263 -7.15 -45.85 -32.64
N TRP A 264 -5.84 -45.91 -32.38
CA TRP A 264 -5.01 -44.74 -32.19
C TRP A 264 -4.70 -44.06 -33.52
N VAL A 265 -5.02 -42.77 -33.61
CA VAL A 265 -4.51 -41.90 -34.67
C VAL A 265 -3.36 -41.14 -34.04
N ALA A 266 -2.14 -41.37 -34.52
CA ALA A 266 -1.00 -40.57 -34.09
C ALA A 266 -1.40 -39.09 -34.26
N PRO A 267 -1.34 -38.26 -33.20
CA PRO A 267 -1.60 -36.85 -33.35
C PRO A 267 -0.68 -36.38 -34.47
N GLU A 268 -1.25 -35.73 -35.48
CA GLU A 268 -0.46 -35.10 -36.52
C GLU A 268 0.63 -34.34 -35.77
N PRO A 269 1.93 -34.63 -35.98
CA PRO A 269 2.96 -33.84 -35.35
C PRO A 269 2.58 -32.43 -35.73
N THR A 270 2.23 -31.62 -34.74
CA THR A 270 1.81 -30.24 -34.99
C THR A 270 2.97 -29.65 -35.73
N ARG A 271 2.87 -29.63 -37.07
CA ARG A 271 3.84 -29.02 -37.92
C ARG A 271 3.81 -27.61 -37.38
N PRO A 272 4.91 -27.08 -36.83
CA PRO A 272 4.93 -25.67 -36.51
C PRO A 272 4.47 -25.01 -37.80
N GLU A 273 3.29 -24.39 -37.73
CA GLU A 273 2.63 -23.74 -38.86
C GLU A 273 3.76 -23.01 -39.62
N PRO A 274 3.97 -23.26 -40.93
CA PRO A 274 5.04 -22.58 -41.63
C PRO A 274 4.81 -21.11 -41.34
N ALA A 275 5.82 -20.48 -40.73
CA ALA A 275 5.75 -19.11 -40.25
C ALA A 275 5.26 -18.25 -41.41
N VAL A 276 3.95 -18.00 -41.45
CA VAL A 276 3.43 -16.82 -42.09
C VAL A 276 4.19 -15.73 -41.36
N GLU A 277 5.02 -14.98 -42.09
CA GLU A 277 5.67 -13.77 -41.60
C GLU A 277 4.58 -12.78 -41.19
N ALA A 278 3.93 -13.06 -40.06
CA ALA A 278 3.15 -12.10 -39.34
C ALA A 278 4.14 -11.01 -38.93
N PRO A 279 3.84 -9.73 -39.20
CA PRO A 279 4.75 -8.64 -38.84
C PRO A 279 4.97 -8.74 -37.35
N VAL A 280 6.20 -9.10 -36.93
CA VAL A 280 6.65 -9.41 -35.56
C VAL A 280 5.60 -8.98 -34.54
N ALA A 281 4.63 -9.87 -34.26
CA ALA A 281 3.56 -9.55 -33.32
C ALA A 281 4.21 -9.57 -31.94
N LEU A 282 4.63 -8.38 -31.49
CA LEU A 282 5.36 -8.20 -30.25
C LEU A 282 4.53 -8.80 -29.11
N ALA A 283 4.95 -9.95 -28.59
CA ALA A 283 4.18 -10.67 -27.58
C ALA A 283 3.93 -9.76 -26.36
N PRO A 284 2.69 -9.73 -25.81
CA PRO A 284 2.38 -8.92 -24.65
C PRO A 284 3.23 -9.37 -23.47
N ALA A 285 3.88 -8.41 -22.80
CA ALA A 285 4.75 -8.69 -21.67
C ALA A 285 3.97 -9.31 -20.51
N SER A 286 4.53 -10.34 -19.88
CA SER A 286 3.91 -11.02 -18.74
C SER A 286 3.78 -10.09 -17.53
N ALA A 287 2.85 -10.38 -16.62
CA ALA A 287 2.71 -9.61 -15.39
C ALA A 287 3.98 -9.59 -14.54
N ALA A 288 4.74 -10.69 -14.50
CA ALA A 288 5.98 -10.76 -13.74
C ALA A 288 7.05 -9.78 -14.28
N GLU A 289 7.19 -9.68 -15.60
CA GLU A 289 8.12 -8.75 -16.25
C GLU A 289 7.70 -7.29 -16.01
N ARG A 290 6.40 -7.00 -16.08
CA ARG A 290 5.85 -5.66 -15.80
C ARG A 290 6.06 -5.25 -14.33
N VAL A 291 5.92 -6.19 -13.39
CA VAL A 291 6.16 -5.96 -11.95
C VAL A 291 7.65 -5.73 -11.67
N ARG A 292 8.55 -6.55 -12.23
CA ARG A 292 10.01 -6.36 -12.08
C ARG A 292 10.46 -5.01 -12.62
N ALA A 293 10.00 -4.64 -13.82
CA ALA A 293 10.28 -3.32 -14.39
C ALA A 293 9.75 -2.18 -13.49
N GLY A 294 8.54 -2.34 -12.93
CA GLY A 294 7.96 -1.37 -11.99
C GLY A 294 8.76 -1.22 -10.69
N LEU A 295 9.31 -2.31 -10.14
CA LEU A 295 10.14 -2.28 -8.93
C LEU A 295 11.45 -1.51 -9.16
N VAL A 296 12.09 -1.72 -10.32
CA VAL A 296 13.30 -0.97 -10.71
C VAL A 296 13.00 0.53 -10.82
N ASP A 297 11.87 0.89 -11.44
CA ASP A 297 11.45 2.30 -11.57
C ASP A 297 11.18 2.96 -10.20
N VAL A 298 10.55 2.23 -9.28
CA VAL A 298 10.28 2.71 -7.91
C VAL A 298 11.58 2.90 -7.13
N GLY A 299 12.50 1.94 -7.20
CA GLY A 299 13.80 2.03 -6.55
C GLY A 299 14.61 3.23 -7.06
N LEU A 300 14.62 3.46 -8.38
CA LEU A 300 15.30 4.60 -8.98
C LEU A 300 14.67 5.93 -8.52
N ALA A 301 13.35 6.03 -8.46
CA ALA A 301 12.66 7.23 -8.01
C ALA A 301 12.98 7.56 -6.54
N LEU A 302 13.04 6.55 -5.67
CA LEU A 302 13.43 6.72 -4.27
C LEU A 302 14.89 7.19 -4.14
N ALA A 303 15.80 6.64 -4.93
CA ALA A 303 17.22 7.04 -4.94
C ALA A 303 17.39 8.50 -5.38
N ILE A 304 16.69 8.91 -6.45
CA ILE A 304 16.70 10.31 -6.92
C ILE A 304 16.08 11.24 -5.87
N GLY A 305 14.95 10.84 -5.28
CA GLY A 305 14.30 11.61 -4.21
C GLY A 305 15.22 11.84 -3.02
N ALA A 306 15.91 10.79 -2.56
CA ALA A 306 16.89 10.89 -1.49
C ALA A 306 18.06 11.83 -1.85
N LEU A 307 18.56 11.78 -3.09
CA LEU A 307 19.64 12.63 -3.56
C LEU A 307 19.22 14.10 -3.64
N VAL A 308 18.02 14.39 -4.15
CA VAL A 308 17.47 15.75 -4.21
C VAL A 308 17.23 16.31 -2.82
N VAL A 309 16.65 15.52 -1.90
CA VAL A 309 16.45 15.93 -0.51
C VAL A 309 17.79 16.19 0.19
N GLY A 310 18.78 15.31 0.00
CA GLY A 310 20.13 15.49 0.53
C GLY A 310 20.81 16.75 0.01
N ALA A 311 20.70 17.04 -1.29
CA ALA A 311 21.21 18.27 -1.88
C ALA A 311 20.50 19.52 -1.32
N CYS A 312 19.17 19.50 -1.22
CA CYS A 312 18.41 20.64 -0.68
C CYS A 312 18.76 20.92 0.78
N TRP A 313 19.01 19.87 1.58
CA TRP A 313 19.47 20.00 2.95
C TRP A 313 20.89 20.59 3.02
N ALA A 314 21.79 20.18 2.13
CA ALA A 314 23.17 20.69 2.06
C ALA A 314 23.27 22.17 1.65
N PHE A 315 22.36 22.67 0.79
CA PHE A 315 22.38 24.05 0.29
C PHE A 315 21.48 25.03 1.08
N GLY A 316 20.76 24.57 2.10
CA GLY A 316 20.24 25.38 3.21
C GLY A 316 19.19 26.48 2.92
N ARG A 317 18.62 26.57 1.70
CA ARG A 317 17.70 27.67 1.32
C ARG A 317 16.56 27.31 0.37
N VAL A 318 16.17 26.05 0.26
CA VAL A 318 15.02 25.68 -0.57
C VAL A 318 13.81 25.46 0.33
N ASP A 319 12.74 26.23 0.10
CA ASP A 319 11.45 26.05 0.75
C ASP A 319 10.98 24.58 0.55
N GLN A 320 10.77 23.86 1.66
CA GLN A 320 10.54 22.40 1.69
C GLN A 320 9.35 21.96 0.83
N ALA A 321 8.40 22.86 0.55
CA ALA A 321 7.27 22.56 -0.33
C ALA A 321 7.72 22.27 -1.77
N TRP A 322 8.76 22.96 -2.26
CA TRP A 322 9.21 22.86 -3.64
C TRP A 322 10.17 21.69 -3.89
N THR A 323 10.88 21.23 -2.85
CA THR A 323 11.82 20.10 -2.98
C THR A 323 11.11 18.80 -3.39
N GLY A 324 9.92 18.56 -2.85
CA GLY A 324 9.07 17.42 -3.23
C GLY A 324 8.57 17.51 -4.65
N VAL A 325 8.14 18.70 -5.09
CA VAL A 325 7.66 18.95 -6.47
C VAL A 325 8.79 18.79 -7.48
N LEU A 326 9.99 19.31 -7.18
CA LEU A 326 11.17 19.17 -8.03
C LEU A 326 11.66 17.72 -8.11
N ALA A 327 11.70 17.00 -6.99
CA ALA A 327 12.04 15.58 -6.97
C ALA A 327 11.04 14.75 -7.77
N MET A 328 9.73 15.02 -7.62
CA MET A 328 8.66 14.35 -8.37
C MET A 328 8.78 14.64 -9.86
N GLY A 329 8.92 15.91 -10.24
CA GLY A 329 9.07 16.35 -11.63
C GLY A 329 10.31 15.76 -12.29
N LEU A 330 11.46 15.77 -11.61
CA LEU A 330 12.69 15.17 -12.10
C LEU A 330 12.57 13.64 -12.25
N SER A 331 11.89 12.97 -11.33
CA SER A 331 11.66 11.52 -11.42
C SER A 331 10.79 11.14 -12.62
N LEU A 332 9.75 11.93 -12.92
CA LEU A 332 8.88 11.73 -14.07
C LEU A 332 9.59 12.07 -15.38
N TRP A 333 10.38 13.13 -15.39
CA TRP A 333 11.19 13.51 -16.53
C TRP A 333 12.21 12.42 -16.87
N LEU A 334 12.99 11.93 -15.89
CA LEU A 334 13.94 10.82 -16.09
C LEU A 334 13.26 9.53 -16.52
N ARG A 335 12.03 9.28 -16.05
CA ARG A 335 11.26 8.09 -16.43
C ARG A 335 10.86 8.08 -17.90
N ASP A 336 10.67 9.23 -18.53
CA ASP A 336 10.31 9.33 -19.96
C ASP A 336 11.47 9.83 -20.85
N ALA A 337 12.62 10.20 -20.27
CA ALA A 337 13.82 10.68 -20.98
C ALA A 337 14.55 9.57 -21.76
N PHE A 338 14.47 8.31 -21.34
CA PHE A 338 15.24 7.19 -21.91
C PHE A 338 14.50 6.37 -23.00
N GLY A 339 13.61 7.00 -23.78
CA GLY A 339 12.98 6.37 -24.96
C GLY A 339 11.54 5.90 -24.75
N PRO A 340 11.02 4.92 -25.53
CA PRO A 340 9.59 4.54 -25.54
C PRO A 340 9.12 3.77 -24.28
N GLY A 341 9.86 3.83 -23.17
CA GLY A 341 9.54 3.13 -21.93
C GLY A 341 10.32 3.70 -20.74
N SER A 342 9.94 3.28 -19.53
CA SER A 342 10.66 3.63 -18.30
C SER A 342 11.99 2.87 -18.17
N PRO A 343 12.96 3.34 -17.35
CA PRO A 343 14.27 2.71 -17.18
C PRO A 343 14.19 1.21 -16.86
N GLY A 344 13.27 0.81 -15.98
CA GLY A 344 13.02 -0.58 -15.65
C GLY A 344 12.46 -1.40 -16.82
N LYS A 345 11.66 -0.78 -17.70
CA LYS A 345 11.19 -1.42 -18.94
C LYS A 345 12.32 -1.55 -19.96
N ALA A 346 13.17 -0.54 -20.10
CA ALA A 346 14.33 -0.58 -20.98
C ALA A 346 15.32 -1.69 -20.57
N LEU A 347 15.62 -1.79 -19.27
CA LEU A 347 16.46 -2.86 -18.70
C LEU A 347 15.83 -4.25 -18.88
N GLY A 348 14.50 -4.34 -18.84
CA GLY A 348 13.76 -5.58 -19.06
C GLY A 348 13.50 -5.93 -20.53
N GLY A 349 14.02 -5.17 -21.50
CA GLY A 349 13.77 -5.39 -22.93
C GLY A 349 12.31 -5.15 -23.34
N LEU A 350 11.55 -4.36 -22.58
CA LEU A 350 10.14 -4.07 -22.81
C LEU A 350 9.96 -2.75 -23.55
N ARG A 351 9.03 -2.71 -24.51
CA ARG A 351 8.64 -1.50 -25.24
C ARG A 351 7.18 -1.19 -25.00
N VAL A 352 6.82 0.10 -25.08
CA VAL A 352 5.42 0.54 -24.99
C VAL A 352 4.96 1.01 -26.37
N VAL A 353 3.92 0.35 -26.88
CA VAL A 353 3.35 0.60 -28.21
C VAL A 353 1.93 1.13 -28.06
N VAL A 354 1.46 1.94 -29.01
CA VAL A 354 0.09 2.46 -29.03
C VAL A 354 -0.84 1.43 -29.67
N ARG A 355 -2.04 1.23 -29.13
CA ARG A 355 -3.00 0.25 -29.64
C ARG A 355 -3.60 0.59 -31.01
N ALA A 356 -3.33 1.79 -31.55
CA ALA A 356 -3.81 2.24 -32.85
C ALA A 356 -2.82 1.82 -33.96
N PRO A 357 -3.28 1.26 -35.08
CA PRO A 357 -2.40 0.80 -36.15
C PRO A 357 -1.57 1.97 -36.72
N GLY A 358 -0.24 1.79 -36.78
CA GLY A 358 0.67 2.71 -37.49
C GLY A 358 1.54 3.66 -36.65
N GLN A 359 1.48 3.67 -35.30
CA GLN A 359 2.40 4.49 -34.49
C GLN A 359 3.19 3.66 -33.46
N PRO A 360 4.54 3.57 -33.60
CA PRO A 360 5.37 2.73 -32.74
C PRO A 360 5.61 3.31 -31.34
N SER A 361 5.26 4.59 -31.08
CA SER A 361 5.47 5.21 -29.76
C SER A 361 4.32 6.15 -29.34
N PRO A 362 4.00 6.21 -28.04
CA PRO A 362 2.95 7.10 -27.53
C PRO A 362 3.34 8.58 -27.63
N ARG A 363 2.41 9.41 -28.11
CA ARG A 363 2.50 10.89 -28.10
C ARG A 363 2.71 11.42 -26.68
N LEU A 364 3.32 12.61 -26.56
CA LEU A 364 3.68 13.22 -25.26
C LEU A 364 2.49 13.28 -24.27
N GLY A 365 1.30 13.65 -24.76
CA GLY A 365 0.07 13.66 -23.94
C GLY A 365 -0.38 12.28 -23.44
N ALA A 366 -0.17 11.22 -24.22
CA ALA A 366 -0.47 9.84 -23.79
C ALA A 366 0.51 9.35 -22.73
N ARG A 367 1.78 9.81 -22.76
CA ARG A 367 2.78 9.49 -21.71
C ARG A 367 2.44 10.16 -20.37
N LEU A 368 2.03 11.44 -20.43
CA LEU A 368 1.57 12.18 -19.25
C LEU A 368 0.32 11.54 -18.65
N LEU A 369 -0.68 11.19 -19.47
CA LEU A 369 -1.90 10.53 -19.01
C LEU A 369 -1.62 9.14 -18.41
N ARG A 370 -0.69 8.37 -19.01
CA ARG A 370 -0.23 7.07 -18.50
C ARG A 370 0.39 7.18 -17.11
N ASN A 371 1.16 8.24 -16.88
CA ASN A 371 1.88 8.47 -15.65
C ASN A 371 1.12 9.37 -14.66
N ALA A 372 -0.08 9.88 -15.01
CA ALA A 372 -0.80 10.86 -14.21
C ALA A 372 -1.16 10.35 -12.80
N LEU A 373 -1.51 9.07 -12.67
CA LEU A 373 -1.77 8.45 -11.37
C LEU A 373 -0.53 8.42 -10.47
N LEU A 374 0.67 8.34 -11.05
CA LEU A 374 1.92 8.32 -10.27
C LEU A 374 2.25 9.68 -9.66
N LEU A 375 1.59 10.77 -10.09
CA LEU A 375 1.68 12.09 -9.45
C LEU A 375 1.02 12.13 -8.07
N LEU A 376 0.25 11.10 -7.72
CA LEU A 376 -0.40 10.95 -6.41
C LEU A 376 0.17 9.70 -5.72
N PRO A 377 1.41 9.71 -5.19
CA PRO A 377 2.07 8.52 -4.63
C PRO A 377 1.24 7.67 -3.67
N PRO A 378 0.48 8.23 -2.70
CA PRO A 378 -0.29 7.41 -1.75
C PRO A 378 -1.44 6.64 -2.40
N ILE A 379 -1.89 7.06 -3.58
CA ILE A 379 -3.08 6.50 -4.26
C ILE A 379 -2.69 5.78 -5.56
N GLY A 380 -1.82 6.39 -6.34
CA GLY A 380 -1.41 5.94 -7.67
C GLY A 380 -0.71 4.59 -7.71
N LEU A 381 0.22 4.35 -6.78
CA LEU A 381 0.94 3.07 -6.70
C LEU A 381 0.03 1.91 -6.30
N PRO A 382 -0.80 2.03 -5.23
CA PRO A 382 -1.80 1.01 -4.90
C PRO A 382 -2.79 0.76 -6.04
N VAL A 383 -3.34 1.81 -6.65
CA VAL A 383 -4.31 1.68 -7.75
C VAL A 383 -3.67 1.03 -8.98
N ALA A 384 -2.42 1.37 -9.31
CA ALA A 384 -1.70 0.73 -10.41
C ALA A 384 -1.44 -0.77 -10.14
N ALA A 385 -1.10 -1.14 -8.90
CA ALA A 385 -0.92 -2.54 -8.52
C ALA A 385 -2.25 -3.32 -8.56
N LEU A 386 -3.31 -2.73 -8.03
CA LEU A 386 -4.64 -3.35 -7.95
C LEU A 386 -5.24 -3.56 -9.35
N THR A 387 -5.11 -2.56 -10.23
CA THR A 387 -5.59 -2.69 -11.62
C THR A 387 -4.79 -3.70 -12.44
N LEU A 388 -3.48 -3.81 -12.22
CA LEU A 388 -2.68 -4.87 -12.84
C LEU A 388 -3.16 -6.29 -12.44
N ILE A 389 -3.71 -6.44 -11.24
CA ILE A 389 -4.20 -7.72 -10.68
C ILE A 389 -5.59 -8.06 -11.19
N TYR A 390 -6.52 -7.10 -11.16
CA TYR A 390 -7.94 -7.34 -11.43
C TYR A 390 -8.33 -7.15 -12.89
N HIS A 391 -7.53 -6.44 -13.70
CA HIS A 391 -7.85 -6.25 -15.11
C HIS A 391 -7.64 -7.57 -15.88
N PRO A 392 -8.60 -8.04 -16.70
CA PRO A 392 -8.51 -9.33 -17.40
C PRO A 392 -7.26 -9.45 -18.31
N LEU A 393 -6.86 -8.34 -18.91
CA LEU A 393 -5.64 -8.22 -19.73
C LEU A 393 -4.39 -7.73 -18.96
N ARG A 394 -4.47 -7.66 -17.61
CA ARG A 394 -3.39 -7.21 -16.70
C ARG A 394 -2.76 -5.86 -17.10
N HIS A 395 -3.59 -4.90 -17.48
CA HIS A 395 -3.17 -3.52 -17.74
C HIS A 395 -3.29 -2.68 -16.47
N ARG A 396 -2.38 -1.72 -16.29
CA ARG A 396 -2.57 -0.66 -15.29
C ARG A 396 -3.64 0.31 -15.76
N LEU A 397 -4.33 0.96 -14.83
CA LEU A 397 -5.31 1.99 -15.15
C LEU A 397 -4.76 3.08 -16.09
N GLY A 398 -3.51 3.52 -15.87
CA GLY A 398 -2.83 4.47 -16.75
C GLY A 398 -2.54 3.92 -18.16
N ASP A 399 -2.27 2.62 -18.30
CA ASP A 399 -2.07 1.97 -19.60
C ASP A 399 -3.42 1.89 -20.37
N VAL A 400 -4.53 1.72 -19.65
CA VAL A 400 -5.90 1.74 -20.19
C VAL A 400 -6.29 3.15 -20.66
N TRP A 401 -6.09 4.17 -19.82
CA TRP A 401 -6.37 5.56 -20.18
C TRP A 401 -5.55 6.05 -21.36
N ALA A 402 -4.27 5.69 -21.43
CA ALA A 402 -3.38 6.07 -22.51
C ALA A 402 -3.52 5.22 -23.78
N ARG A 403 -4.35 4.16 -23.77
CA ARG A 403 -4.48 3.17 -24.84
C ARG A 403 -3.12 2.60 -25.28
N THR A 404 -2.27 2.30 -24.31
CA THR A 404 -0.92 1.77 -24.55
C THR A 404 -0.78 0.33 -24.11
N GLU A 405 0.06 -0.43 -24.81
CA GLU A 405 0.36 -1.81 -24.51
C GLU A 405 1.86 -2.01 -24.28
N VAL A 406 2.22 -2.81 -23.27
CA VAL A 406 3.61 -3.15 -22.97
C VAL A 406 3.91 -4.52 -23.59
N VAL A 407 4.82 -4.53 -24.54
CA VAL A 407 5.20 -5.71 -25.33
C VAL A 407 6.68 -6.00 -25.16
N ARG A 408 7.09 -7.26 -25.33
CA ARG A 408 8.52 -7.60 -25.39
C ARG A 408 9.10 -6.99 -26.67
N GLY A 409 10.16 -6.21 -26.53
CA GLY A 409 10.93 -5.77 -27.68
C GLY A 409 11.69 -6.97 -28.23
N GLY A 410 11.34 -7.42 -29.44
CA GLY A 410 12.26 -8.25 -30.22
C GLY A 410 13.59 -7.52 -30.33
N ARG A 411 14.70 -8.22 -30.03
CA ARG A 411 16.01 -7.74 -30.49
C ARG A 411 15.93 -7.64 -32.03
N PRO A 412 16.45 -6.57 -32.64
CA PRO A 412 16.60 -6.54 -34.09
C PRO A 412 17.42 -7.73 -34.57
#